data_AF-X6G0P5-F1
#
_entry.id   AF-X6G0P5-F1
#
_cell.length_a   1.000
_cell.length_b   1.000
_cell.length_c   1.000
_cell.angle_alpha   90.00
_cell.angle_beta   90.00
_cell.angle_gamma   90.00
#
_symmetry.space_group_name_H-M   'P 1'
#
loop_
_entity.id
_entity.type
_entity.pdbx_description
1 polymer ?
#
loop_
_entity_poly.entity_id
_entity_poly.type
_entity_poly.pdbx_seq_one_letter_code
_entity_poly.pdbx_strand_id
1 'polypeptide(L)'
;MYRLLGAMKLPGFSWPTCPAASSSAARKDVYDDCPEGWTVGYSDVGHDGNRSKPNMCEKRENLCFNHRNGRPIFKPVTTRRDGDSCQKTISMPRPVRSKPWYVEYTDAKGLRQRARFNLDI
;
A
#
# COMPACT_ATOMS: atom_id res chain seq x y z
N MET A 1 7.64 26.54 -15.29
CA MET A 1 7.95 25.09 -15.30
C MET A 1 6.81 24.21 -14.77
N TYR A 2 5.57 24.72 -14.71
CA TYR A 2 4.38 24.01 -14.17
C TYR A 2 3.45 23.44 -15.27
N ARG A 3 3.49 24.00 -16.49
CA ARG A 3 2.63 23.58 -17.61
C ARG A 3 2.87 22.12 -18.04
N LEU A 4 4.12 21.66 -17.98
CA LEU A 4 4.49 20.30 -18.34
C LEU A 4 3.95 19.27 -17.35
N LEU A 5 4.07 19.55 -16.04
CA LEU A 5 3.60 18.67 -14.97
C LEU A 5 2.07 18.56 -14.96
N GLY A 6 1.38 19.68 -15.25
CA GLY A 6 -0.06 19.68 -15.45
C GLY A 6 -0.49 18.78 -16.62
N ALA A 7 0.20 18.89 -17.77
CA ALA A 7 -0.08 18.04 -18.93
C ALA A 7 0.18 16.54 -18.65
N MET A 8 1.26 16.23 -17.92
CA MET A 8 1.63 14.87 -17.50
C MET A 8 0.58 14.21 -16.60
N LYS A 9 -0.18 15.00 -15.83
CA LYS A 9 -1.24 14.53 -14.94
C LYS A 9 -2.55 14.20 -15.68
N LEU A 10 -2.71 14.64 -16.93
CA LEU A 10 -3.94 14.46 -17.70
C LEU A 10 -4.13 13.00 -18.17
N PRO A 11 -5.36 12.47 -18.15
CA PRO A 11 -5.65 11.17 -18.73
C PRO A 11 -5.38 11.20 -20.24
N GLY A 12 -4.66 10.20 -20.75
CA GLY A 12 -4.24 10.13 -22.16
C GLY A 12 -2.88 10.74 -22.48
N PHE A 13 -2.17 11.29 -21.49
CA PHE A 13 -0.79 11.74 -21.70
C PHE A 13 0.14 10.56 -21.99
N SER A 14 0.82 10.62 -23.13
CA SER A 14 1.85 9.63 -23.49
C SER A 14 3.16 9.98 -22.80
N TRP A 15 3.50 9.23 -21.76
CA TRP A 15 4.76 9.39 -21.05
C TRP A 15 5.94 9.09 -21.98
N PRO A 16 6.89 10.02 -22.13
CA PRO A 16 8.06 9.78 -22.97
C PRO A 16 8.91 8.67 -22.34
N THR A 17 9.32 7.71 -23.16
CA THR A 17 10.29 6.68 -22.80
C THR A 17 11.62 6.97 -23.48
N CYS A 18 12.70 6.52 -22.87
CA CYS A 18 14.06 6.64 -23.42
C CYS A 18 14.58 5.24 -23.72
N PRO A 19 14.58 4.79 -24.99
CA PRO A 19 15.07 3.46 -25.37
C PRO A 19 16.54 3.26 -25.01
N ALA A 20 17.37 4.29 -25.19
CA ALA A 20 18.80 4.25 -24.88
C ALA A 20 19.09 3.94 -23.40
N ALA A 21 18.23 4.39 -22.50
CA ALA A 21 18.30 4.11 -21.06
C ALA A 21 17.34 3.00 -20.62
N SER A 22 16.71 2.28 -21.56
CA SER A 22 15.64 1.29 -21.27
C SER A 22 14.60 1.81 -20.27
N SER A 23 14.24 3.09 -20.38
CA SER A 23 13.34 3.77 -19.46
C SER A 23 11.90 3.37 -19.71
N SER A 24 11.19 3.07 -18.64
CA SER A 24 9.75 2.83 -18.65
C SER A 24 8.95 4.12 -18.69
N ALA A 25 7.68 4.02 -19.12
CA ALA A 25 6.69 5.06 -18.91
C ALA A 25 6.45 5.27 -17.41
N ALA A 26 6.11 6.48 -16.99
CA ALA A 26 5.85 6.73 -15.58
C ALA A 26 4.65 5.92 -15.10
N ARG A 27 4.81 5.35 -13.92
CA ARG A 27 3.78 4.56 -13.23
C ARG A 27 3.42 5.24 -11.93
N LYS A 28 2.18 5.00 -11.48
CA LYS A 28 1.67 5.52 -10.22
C LYS A 28 1.60 4.39 -9.19
N ASP A 29 2.35 4.53 -8.12
CA ASP A 29 2.35 3.67 -6.94
C ASP A 29 2.13 4.56 -5.71
N VAL A 30 0.89 4.57 -5.22
CA VAL A 30 0.42 5.52 -4.21
C VAL A 30 0.82 5.12 -2.81
N TYR A 31 0.99 3.83 -2.56
CA TYR A 31 1.10 3.29 -1.20
C TYR A 31 2.54 2.93 -0.87
N ASP A 32 2.98 3.33 0.33
CA ASP A 32 4.29 2.96 0.85
C ASP A 32 4.29 1.55 1.40
N ASP A 33 5.45 0.96 1.61
CA ASP A 33 5.54 -0.39 2.18
C ASP A 33 4.95 -0.43 3.59
N CYS A 34 4.32 -1.56 3.95
CA CYS A 34 3.75 -1.72 5.28
C CYS A 34 4.88 -1.77 6.33
N PRO A 35 4.63 -1.27 7.56
CA PRO A 35 5.62 -1.35 8.63
C PRO A 35 5.99 -2.80 8.96
N GLU A 36 7.14 -3.00 9.60
CA GLU A 36 7.65 -4.34 9.89
C GLU A 36 6.63 -5.19 10.69
N GLY A 37 6.43 -6.44 10.25
CA GLY A 37 5.45 -7.35 10.85
C GLY A 37 4.01 -7.13 10.37
N TRP A 38 3.78 -6.25 9.39
CA TRP A 38 2.49 -6.07 8.73
C TRP A 38 2.55 -6.55 7.28
N THR A 39 1.46 -7.14 6.81
CA THR A 39 1.28 -7.60 5.43
C THR A 39 0.36 -6.66 4.67
N VAL A 40 0.52 -6.57 3.34
CA VAL A 40 -0.40 -5.77 2.51
C VAL A 40 -1.80 -6.38 2.57
N GLY A 41 -2.73 -5.60 3.11
CA GLY A 41 -4.14 -5.89 3.18
C GLY A 41 -4.91 -5.15 2.11
N TYR A 42 -6.17 -5.54 1.93
CA TYR A 42 -7.02 -4.93 0.92
C TYR A 42 -8.37 -4.52 1.50
N SER A 43 -8.81 -3.30 1.24
CA SER A 43 -10.18 -2.92 1.56
C SER A 43 -11.13 -3.44 0.49
N ASP A 44 -12.18 -4.13 0.93
CA ASP A 44 -13.34 -4.42 0.09
C ASP A 44 -14.00 -3.09 -0.31
N VAL A 45 -14.05 -2.85 -1.62
CA VAL A 45 -14.90 -1.80 -2.18
C VAL A 45 -16.27 -2.48 -2.33
N GLY A 46 -17.31 -1.92 -1.72
CA GLY A 46 -18.62 -2.57 -1.50
C GLY A 46 -19.32 -3.17 -2.72
N HIS A 47 -20.56 -3.64 -2.48
CA HIS A 47 -21.45 -4.51 -3.28
C HIS A 47 -21.47 -4.43 -4.82
N ASP A 48 -20.81 -3.44 -5.44
CA ASP A 48 -20.78 -3.13 -6.87
C ASP A 48 -19.53 -3.69 -7.60
N GLY A 49 -18.88 -4.72 -7.06
CA GLY A 49 -17.85 -5.50 -7.77
C GLY A 49 -16.53 -4.76 -8.05
N ASN A 50 -16.23 -3.71 -7.30
CA ASN A 50 -15.05 -2.89 -7.55
C ASN A 50 -13.77 -3.51 -6.97
N ARG A 51 -12.67 -3.39 -7.75
CA ARG A 51 -11.33 -3.92 -7.44
C ARG A 51 -10.92 -3.64 -5.99
N SER A 52 -10.68 -4.73 -5.26
CA SER A 52 -9.95 -4.76 -4.00
C SER A 52 -8.70 -3.87 -4.09
N LYS A 53 -8.61 -2.84 -3.24
CA LYS A 53 -7.49 -1.88 -3.26
C LYS A 53 -6.46 -2.28 -2.20
N PRO A 54 -5.15 -2.33 -2.51
CA PRO A 54 -4.09 -2.67 -1.55
C PRO A 54 -3.75 -1.47 -0.64
N ASN A 55 -4.77 -0.85 -0.06
CA ASN A 55 -4.72 0.38 0.72
C ASN A 55 -4.66 0.14 2.22
N MET A 56 -4.59 -1.12 2.66
CA MET A 56 -4.49 -1.48 4.07
C MET A 56 -3.19 -2.23 4.35
N CYS A 57 -2.76 -2.16 5.60
CA CYS A 57 -1.79 -3.06 6.18
C CYS A 57 -2.52 -3.90 7.23
N GLU A 58 -2.32 -5.20 7.20
CA GLU A 58 -2.97 -6.17 8.09
C GLU A 58 -1.93 -6.91 8.91
N LYS A 59 -2.27 -7.22 10.16
CA LYS A 59 -1.45 -8.03 11.06
C LYS A 59 -2.35 -8.93 11.90
N ARG A 60 -1.95 -10.19 12.09
CA ARG A 60 -2.62 -11.10 13.02
C ARG A 60 -2.04 -10.91 14.41
N GLU A 61 -2.88 -10.54 15.37
CA GLU A 61 -2.51 -10.44 16.78
C GLU A 61 -3.45 -11.27 17.65
N ASN A 62 -2.91 -11.80 18.75
CA ASN A 62 -3.67 -12.56 19.74
C ASN A 62 -4.39 -11.60 20.70
N LEU A 63 -5.43 -10.93 20.22
CA LEU A 63 -6.25 -10.01 21.01
C LEU A 63 -7.52 -10.73 21.47
N CYS A 64 -7.50 -11.23 22.70
CA CYS A 64 -8.70 -11.74 23.35
C CYS A 64 -9.54 -10.56 23.84
N PHE A 65 -10.83 -10.53 23.51
CA PHE A 65 -11.77 -9.55 24.05
C PHE A 65 -12.75 -10.28 24.96
N ASN A 66 -13.06 -9.70 26.11
CA ASN A 66 -14.09 -10.25 26.97
C ASN A 66 -15.46 -9.90 26.36
N HIS A 67 -16.25 -10.92 25.99
CA HIS A 67 -17.58 -10.74 25.41
C HIS A 67 -18.55 -9.96 26.31
N ARG A 68 -18.29 -9.89 27.62
CA ARG A 68 -19.17 -9.23 28.60
C ARG A 68 -19.02 -7.70 28.66
N ASN A 69 -17.87 -7.15 28.29
CA ASN A 69 -17.58 -5.73 28.48
C ASN A 69 -16.83 -5.07 27.30
N GLY A 70 -16.54 -5.83 26.24
CA GLY A 70 -15.86 -5.31 25.03
C GLY A 70 -14.42 -4.87 25.26
N ARG A 71 -13.82 -5.11 26.44
CA ARG A 71 -12.44 -4.72 26.74
C ARG A 71 -11.43 -5.79 26.32
N PRO A 72 -10.26 -5.40 25.81
CA PRO A 72 -9.18 -6.33 25.51
C PRO A 72 -8.60 -6.93 26.81
N ILE A 73 -8.44 -8.25 26.86
CA ILE A 73 -7.70 -8.96 27.90
C ILE A 73 -6.32 -9.30 27.34
N PHE A 74 -5.27 -8.64 27.84
CA PHE A 74 -3.90 -8.82 27.36
C PHE A 74 -3.23 -10.14 27.85
N LYS A 75 -3.96 -10.97 28.61
CA LYS A 75 -3.55 -12.29 29.12
C LYS A 75 -4.74 -13.25 29.17
N PRO A 76 -5.04 -14.02 28.11
CA PRO A 76 -6.09 -15.02 28.18
C PRO A 76 -5.78 -16.05 29.25
N VAL A 77 -6.71 -16.25 30.17
CA VAL A 77 -6.76 -17.47 30.97
C VAL A 77 -7.23 -18.57 30.02
N THR A 78 -6.33 -19.47 29.63
CA THR A 78 -6.61 -20.59 28.72
C THR A 78 -7.32 -21.73 29.45
N THR A 79 -8.55 -21.49 29.93
CA THR A 79 -9.42 -22.61 30.30
C THR A 79 -9.92 -23.26 29.03
N ARG A 80 -9.39 -24.46 28.76
CA ARG A 80 -9.45 -25.33 27.57
C ARG A 80 -10.82 -25.65 26.92
N ARG A 81 -11.88 -24.87 27.11
CA ARG A 81 -13.24 -25.23 26.64
C ARG A 81 -13.79 -24.43 25.47
N ASP A 82 -13.23 -23.27 25.16
CA ASP A 82 -13.80 -22.45 24.09
C ASP A 82 -12.88 -22.45 22.88
N GLY A 83 -13.41 -22.92 21.75
CA GLY A 83 -12.79 -22.84 20.42
C GLY A 83 -12.65 -21.42 19.88
N ASP A 84 -12.65 -20.42 20.77
CA ASP A 84 -12.50 -19.01 20.47
C ASP A 84 -11.02 -18.72 20.24
N SER A 85 -10.57 -18.89 19.01
CA SER A 85 -9.24 -18.46 18.62
C SER A 85 -9.13 -16.94 18.86
N CYS A 86 -8.35 -16.53 19.86
CA CYS A 86 -8.08 -15.11 20.15
C CYS A 86 -7.31 -14.39 19.03
N GLN A 87 -7.09 -15.03 17.88
CA GLN A 87 -6.43 -14.43 16.74
C GLN A 87 -7.41 -13.48 16.05
N LYS A 88 -7.13 -12.18 16.16
CA LYS A 88 -7.80 -11.16 15.37
C LYS A 88 -6.82 -10.54 14.39
N THR A 89 -7.29 -10.33 13.17
CA THR A 89 -6.59 -9.47 12.21
C THR A 89 -6.91 -8.04 12.54
N ILE A 90 -5.90 -7.26 12.91
CA ILE A 90 -5.99 -5.81 12.96
C ILE A 90 -5.57 -5.25 11.60
N SER A 91 -6.29 -4.24 11.13
CA SER A 91 -5.97 -3.51 9.92
C SER A 91 -5.69 -2.05 10.24
N MET A 92 -4.78 -1.45 9.49
CA MET A 92 -4.57 -0.01 9.49
C MET A 92 -4.48 0.53 8.05
N PRO A 93 -4.81 1.81 7.82
CA PRO A 93 -4.57 2.42 6.52
C PRO A 93 -3.10 2.36 6.14
N ARG A 94 -2.81 1.95 4.91
CA ARG A 94 -1.46 1.89 4.38
C ARG A 94 -0.91 3.32 4.18
N PRO A 95 0.34 3.61 4.60
CA PRO A 95 0.92 4.94 4.43
C PRO A 95 0.91 5.37 2.97
N VAL A 96 0.60 6.64 2.70
CA VAL A 96 0.60 7.21 1.35
C VAL A 96 1.99 7.78 1.06
N ARG A 97 2.55 7.47 -0.11
CA ARG A 97 3.84 8.00 -0.55
C ARG A 97 3.71 9.49 -0.89
N SER A 98 4.70 10.27 -0.44
CA SER A 98 4.82 11.69 -0.82
C SER A 98 5.14 11.89 -2.32
N LYS A 99 5.75 10.89 -2.96
CA LYS A 99 6.10 10.88 -4.39
C LYS A 99 5.52 9.62 -5.05
N PRO A 100 4.24 9.66 -5.45
CA PRO A 100 3.54 8.47 -5.93
C PRO A 100 3.91 8.10 -7.38
N TRP A 101 4.55 8.99 -8.14
CA TRP A 101 4.94 8.71 -9.52
C TRP A 101 6.38 8.23 -9.57
N TYR A 102 6.65 7.24 -10.43
CA TYR A 102 8.00 6.73 -10.61
C TYR A 102 8.29 6.33 -12.04
N VAL A 103 9.57 6.40 -12.41
CA VAL A 103 10.13 5.84 -13.64
C VAL A 103 11.26 4.90 -13.29
N GLU A 104 11.30 3.77 -13.98
CA GLU A 104 12.42 2.84 -13.93
C GLU A 104 13.27 3.01 -15.18
N TYR A 105 14.58 3.10 -15.00
CA TYR A 105 15.55 3.26 -16.09
C TYR A 105 16.83 2.50 -15.74
N THR A 106 17.66 2.25 -16.74
CA THR A 106 18.99 1.68 -16.56
C THR A 106 20.00 2.82 -16.56
N ASP A 107 20.87 2.88 -15.54
CA ASP A 107 21.94 3.88 -15.49
C ASP A 107 23.10 3.53 -16.44
N ALA A 108 24.08 4.43 -16.52
CA ALA A 108 25.27 4.24 -17.36
C ALA A 108 26.13 3.01 -16.95
N LYS A 109 25.92 2.47 -15.75
CA LYS A 109 26.60 1.26 -15.24
C LYS A 109 25.78 -0.01 -15.51
N GLY A 110 24.64 0.09 -16.18
CA GLY A 110 23.76 -1.05 -16.46
C GLY A 110 22.85 -1.43 -15.30
N LEU A 111 22.81 -0.66 -14.21
CA LEU A 111 21.97 -0.97 -13.04
C LEU A 111 20.57 -0.39 -13.20
N ARG A 112 19.56 -1.16 -12.81
CA ARG A 112 18.16 -0.70 -12.78
C ARG A 112 17.96 0.27 -11.62
N GLN A 113 17.62 1.51 -11.96
CA GLN A 113 17.31 2.59 -11.04
C GLN A 113 15.80 2.89 -11.07
N ARG A 114 15.30 3.44 -9.96
CA ARG A 114 13.92 3.91 -9.83
C ARG A 114 13.90 5.32 -9.28
N ALA A 115 13.54 6.29 -10.11
CA ALA A 115 13.36 7.69 -9.70
C ALA A 115 11.89 7.96 -9.37
N ARG A 116 11.62 8.46 -8.17
CA ARG A 116 10.28 8.86 -7.72
C ARG A 116 10.11 10.38 -7.73
N PHE A 117 8.93 10.85 -8.11
CA PHE A 117 8.57 12.27 -8.15
C PHE A 117 7.07 12.49 -7.85
N ASN A 118 6.70 13.75 -7.64
CA ASN A 118 5.31 14.17 -7.47
C ASN A 118 4.88 15.05 -8.65
N LEU A 119 3.63 14.93 -9.07
CA LEU A 119 3.00 15.78 -10.07
C LEU A 119 2.11 16.87 -9.45
N ASP A 120 1.85 16.79 -8.16
CA ASP A 120 1.18 17.84 -7.40
C ASP A 120 2.21 18.91 -7.01
N ILE A 121 2.16 20.07 -7.69
CA ILE A 121 2.91 21.30 -7.40
C ILE A 121 1.91 22.38 -7.01
#